data_AF-A0A7D8URK4-F1
#
_entry.id   AF-A0A7D8URK4-F1
#
_cell.length_a   1.000
_cell.length_b   1.000
_cell.length_c   1.000
_cell.angle_alpha   90.00
_cell.angle_beta   90.00
_cell.angle_gamma   90.00
#
_symmetry.space_group_name_H-M   'P 1'
#
loop_
_entity.id
_entity.type
_entity.pdbx_description
1 polymer ?
#
loop_
_entity_poly.entity_id
_entity_poly.type
_entity_poly.pdbx_seq_one_letter_code
_entity_poly.pdbx_strand_id
1 'polypeptide(L)'
;MTFLGLVFILICFAAALSRSKNSCEKIEQWKNRAASRLPHLPTDSVTSSSPLEDTQKEEKRLQYVFPPLQPKTSSRTSMGLKRLEKSNWLTLDAHYTSEHQVRNYLLRTSHPNVIQCLPGSEAACHEVLSIAVDFLITRFPDHFTMEGKTITNHIANESFLVGPDCPNPLEVAARLAMEDFNVLMKNTETGKYHLQASATLFPAGWKLQERIGTTMANLHGPVPGWKEKMGGAVRRERQTFTRLEKTGAVLFTVRTYMQPLEDLEDEEAAALIHQVRGWEEEIRVYKGWDVWGGAFEEWCEKRFGR
;
A
#
# COMPACT_ATOMS: atom_id res chain seq x y z
N MET A 1 8.77 6.89 -22.16
CA MET A 1 8.97 5.83 -21.15
C MET A 1 7.98 4.70 -21.34
N THR A 2 8.47 3.48 -21.48
CA THR A 2 7.64 2.29 -21.75
C THR A 2 7.54 1.48 -20.47
N PHE A 3 6.68 1.91 -19.53
CA PHE A 3 6.40 1.14 -18.32
C PHE A 3 5.83 -0.24 -18.70
N LEU A 4 6.63 -1.29 -18.52
CA LEU A 4 6.16 -2.66 -18.40
C LEU A 4 5.98 -2.93 -16.90
N GLY A 5 4.93 -2.35 -16.31
CA GLY A 5 4.51 -2.65 -14.95
C GLY A 5 3.70 -3.95 -14.93
N LEU A 6 3.92 -4.86 -13.97
CA LEU A 6 3.02 -6.00 -13.73
C LEU A 6 2.19 -5.77 -12.47
N VAL A 7 0.85 -5.82 -12.52
CA VAL A 7 -0.03 -5.65 -11.35
C VAL A 7 -0.30 -6.99 -10.66
N PHE A 8 -0.09 -7.06 -9.34
CA PHE A 8 -0.50 -8.17 -8.47
C PHE A 8 -1.54 -7.70 -7.44
N ILE A 9 -2.53 -8.55 -7.15
CA ILE A 9 -3.59 -8.29 -6.16
C ILE A 9 -3.49 -9.33 -5.07
N LEU A 10 -2.93 -8.97 -3.91
CA LEU A 10 -3.05 -9.80 -2.72
C LEU A 10 -4.30 -9.35 -1.95
N ILE A 11 -5.34 -10.18 -1.97
CA ILE A 11 -6.49 -10.03 -1.05
C ILE A 11 -6.12 -10.82 0.20
N CYS A 12 -6.09 -10.21 1.39
CA CYS A 12 -6.17 -10.88 2.69
C CYS A 12 -6.12 -9.89 3.84
N PHE A 13 -7.21 -9.76 4.60
CA PHE A 13 -7.39 -10.11 6.02
C PHE A 13 -8.85 -9.80 6.38
N ALA A 14 -9.44 -10.47 7.36
CA ALA A 14 -10.79 -10.15 7.84
C ALA A 14 -10.72 -10.27 9.35
N ALA A 15 -10.48 -9.17 10.06
CA ALA A 15 -10.25 -9.20 11.50
C ALA A 15 -11.55 -9.08 12.33
N ALA A 16 -11.45 -9.35 13.62
CA ALA A 16 -12.60 -9.66 14.45
C ALA A 16 -13.58 -8.50 14.65
N LEU A 17 -14.88 -8.80 14.49
CA LEU A 17 -15.98 -7.91 14.82
C LEU A 17 -16.03 -7.67 16.34
N SER A 18 -15.72 -6.45 16.77
CA SER A 18 -16.15 -5.96 18.07
C SER A 18 -17.60 -5.49 17.96
N ARG A 19 -18.53 -6.19 18.64
CA ARG A 19 -19.94 -5.80 18.82
C ARG A 19 -20.10 -4.28 18.92
N SER A 20 -20.73 -3.65 17.93
CA SER A 20 -21.52 -2.40 18.00
C SER A 20 -21.51 -1.70 16.63
N LYS A 21 -22.59 -0.98 16.29
CA LYS A 21 -22.71 0.01 15.20
C LYS A 21 -21.64 1.11 15.20
N ASN A 22 -20.72 1.08 16.17
CA ASN A 22 -19.57 1.97 16.29
C ASN A 22 -18.33 1.45 15.53
N SER A 23 -18.39 0.52 14.58
CA SER A 23 -17.19 0.02 13.86
C SER A 23 -16.51 1.11 13.03
N CYS A 24 -17.27 1.85 12.20
CA CYS A 24 -16.76 3.04 11.49
C CYS A 24 -16.27 4.12 12.46
N GLU A 25 -17.05 4.42 13.51
CA GLU A 25 -16.64 5.35 14.56
C GLU A 25 -15.42 4.86 15.35
N LYS A 26 -15.18 3.55 15.48
CA LYS A 26 -14.01 2.97 16.16
C LYS A 26 -12.78 2.96 15.26
N ILE A 27 -12.94 2.81 13.95
CA ILE A 27 -11.85 2.98 12.97
C ILE A 27 -11.48 4.45 12.89
N GLU A 28 -12.45 5.36 12.80
CA GLU A 28 -12.25 6.81 12.95
C GLU A 28 -11.65 7.14 14.32
N GLN A 29 -12.17 6.62 15.43
CA GLN A 29 -11.58 6.82 16.76
C GLN A 29 -10.21 6.16 16.90
N TRP A 30 -9.88 5.11 16.17
CA TRP A 30 -8.54 4.51 16.18
C TRP A 30 -7.58 5.37 15.35
N LYS A 31 -7.99 5.84 14.18
CA LYS A 31 -7.25 6.85 13.40
C LYS A 31 -7.02 8.12 14.22
N ASN A 32 -8.07 8.59 14.90
CA ASN A 32 -8.06 9.76 15.77
C ASN A 32 -7.29 9.50 17.09
N ARG A 33 -7.30 8.30 17.68
CA ARG A 33 -6.50 7.95 18.88
C ARG A 33 -5.04 7.69 18.55
N ALA A 34 -4.75 7.12 17.38
CA ALA A 34 -3.41 7.01 16.84
C ALA A 34 -2.87 8.42 16.59
N ALA A 35 -3.67 9.30 15.98
CA ALA A 35 -3.37 10.72 15.81
C ALA A 35 -3.26 11.49 17.15
N SER A 36 -4.07 11.17 18.17
CA SER A 36 -4.07 11.86 19.47
C SER A 36 -2.96 11.39 20.43
N ARG A 37 -2.31 10.25 20.13
CA ARG A 37 -1.10 9.78 20.84
C ARG A 37 0.18 10.35 20.21
N LEU A 38 0.07 11.09 19.13
CA LEU A 38 1.11 11.96 18.59
C LEU A 38 1.12 13.26 19.41
N PRO A 39 2.29 13.85 19.72
CA PRO A 39 2.31 15.20 20.27
C PRO A 39 1.58 16.13 19.29
N HIS A 40 0.62 16.90 19.82
CA HIS A 40 -0.36 17.76 19.14
C HIS A 40 -0.17 17.96 17.63
N LEU A 41 -0.96 17.23 16.82
CA LEU A 41 -1.29 17.64 15.46
C LEU A 41 -2.22 18.86 15.53
N PRO A 42 -2.03 19.91 14.72
CA PRO A 42 -2.99 21.01 14.60
C PRO A 42 -4.34 20.46 14.16
N THR A 43 -5.37 20.66 14.98
CA THR A 43 -6.75 20.39 14.59
C THR A 43 -7.24 21.55 13.74
N ASP A 44 -6.97 21.51 12.44
CA ASP A 44 -7.72 22.36 11.52
C ASP A 44 -9.11 21.74 11.34
N SER A 45 -10.12 22.50 11.77
CA SER A 45 -11.51 22.19 11.53
C SER A 45 -11.76 22.08 10.04
N VAL A 46 -11.83 20.86 9.52
CA VAL A 46 -12.38 20.59 8.19
C VAL A 46 -13.84 21.03 8.24
N THR A 47 -14.11 22.21 7.71
CA THR A 47 -15.47 22.65 7.43
C THR A 47 -16.00 21.73 6.33
N SER A 48 -16.93 20.86 6.73
CA SER A 48 -17.75 20.05 5.82
C SER A 48 -18.57 20.99 4.94
N SER A 49 -18.00 21.38 3.80
CA SER A 49 -18.80 21.78 2.65
C SER A 49 -19.01 20.52 1.81
N SER A 50 -20.26 20.25 1.46
CA SER A 50 -20.59 19.17 0.53
C SER A 50 -19.81 19.40 -0.78
N PRO A 51 -19.04 18.43 -1.27
CA PRO A 51 -18.29 18.62 -2.51
C PRO A 51 -19.26 18.89 -3.66
N LEU A 52 -18.93 19.89 -4.49
CA LEU A 52 -19.64 20.16 -5.74
C LEU A 52 -19.61 18.90 -6.63
N GLU A 53 -20.63 18.70 -7.46
CA GLU A 53 -20.74 17.48 -8.31
C GLU A 53 -19.51 17.24 -9.22
N ASP A 54 -18.80 18.31 -9.62
CA ASP A 54 -17.56 18.20 -10.41
C ASP A 54 -16.40 17.65 -9.59
N THR A 55 -16.26 18.03 -8.31
CA THR A 55 -15.24 17.47 -7.41
C THR A 55 -15.47 15.97 -7.18
N GLN A 56 -16.74 15.54 -7.03
CA GLN A 56 -17.07 14.11 -6.90
C GLN A 56 -16.77 13.28 -8.16
N LYS A 57 -16.99 13.87 -9.36
CA LYS A 57 -16.66 13.21 -10.63
C LYS A 57 -15.15 13.07 -10.83
N GLU A 58 -14.40 14.09 -10.43
CA GLU A 58 -12.94 14.08 -10.50
C GLU A 58 -12.35 13.05 -9.51
N GLU A 59 -12.81 13.02 -8.26
CA GLU A 59 -12.44 12.00 -7.27
C GLU A 59 -12.72 10.57 -7.76
N LYS A 60 -13.91 10.31 -8.34
CA LYS A 60 -14.25 9.01 -8.93
C LYS A 60 -13.35 8.61 -10.11
N ARG A 61 -12.84 9.59 -10.86
CA ARG A 61 -11.97 9.35 -12.02
C ARG A 61 -10.53 9.04 -11.62
N LEU A 62 -10.10 9.51 -10.45
CA LEU A 62 -8.75 9.29 -9.91
C LEU A 62 -8.65 7.98 -9.10
N GLN A 63 -9.77 7.49 -8.58
CA GLN A 63 -9.81 6.28 -7.77
C GLN A 63 -9.53 5.02 -8.61
N TYR A 64 -8.54 4.23 -8.17
CA TYR A 64 -8.33 2.90 -8.73
C TYR A 64 -9.47 1.96 -8.35
N VAL A 65 -10.20 1.47 -9.34
CA VAL A 65 -11.26 0.47 -9.14
C VAL A 65 -10.64 -0.92 -9.18
N PHE A 66 -10.76 -1.64 -8.07
CA PHE A 66 -10.36 -3.04 -8.03
C PHE A 66 -11.22 -3.89 -8.96
N PRO A 67 -10.63 -4.87 -9.66
CA PRO A 67 -11.42 -5.93 -10.26
C PRO A 67 -12.26 -6.63 -9.18
N PRO A 68 -13.53 -6.98 -9.48
CA PRO A 68 -14.38 -7.67 -8.52
C PRO A 68 -13.75 -9.01 -8.12
N LEU A 69 -14.01 -9.42 -6.88
CA LEU A 69 -13.60 -10.73 -6.38
C LEU A 69 -14.29 -11.82 -7.22
N GLN A 70 -13.51 -12.70 -7.84
CA GLN A 70 -14.05 -13.80 -8.64
C GLN A 70 -14.05 -15.12 -7.84
N PRO A 71 -15.07 -15.98 -8.00
CA PRO A 71 -15.04 -17.33 -7.43
C PRO A 71 -13.81 -18.11 -7.94
N LYS A 72 -13.23 -18.98 -7.12
CA LYS A 72 -12.03 -19.74 -7.48
C LYS A 72 -12.41 -20.79 -8.54
N THR A 73 -11.99 -20.62 -9.79
CA THR A 73 -12.38 -21.52 -10.90
C THR A 73 -11.33 -22.58 -11.29
N SER A 74 -10.08 -22.57 -10.78
CA SER A 74 -9.17 -23.72 -10.93
C SER A 74 -7.96 -23.70 -9.98
N SER A 75 -7.30 -24.85 -9.85
CA SER A 75 -6.22 -25.20 -8.91
C SER A 75 -4.81 -24.72 -9.30
N ARG A 76 -4.64 -23.85 -10.29
CA ARG A 76 -3.32 -23.26 -10.61
C ARG A 76 -3.21 -21.86 -10.02
N THR A 77 -2.29 -21.68 -9.08
CA THR A 77 -1.72 -20.39 -8.64
C THR A 77 -0.98 -19.71 -9.80
N SER A 78 -1.71 -19.33 -10.84
CA SER A 78 -1.23 -18.41 -11.87
C SER A 78 -1.20 -17.02 -11.26
N MET A 79 -0.01 -16.52 -10.91
CA MET A 79 0.18 -15.12 -10.54
C MET A 79 -0.40 -14.25 -11.67
N GLY A 80 -1.51 -13.57 -11.40
CA GLY A 80 -2.33 -12.86 -12.40
C GLY A 80 -1.68 -11.56 -12.90
N LEU A 81 -0.46 -11.67 -13.43
CA LEU A 81 0.34 -10.55 -13.90
C LEU A 81 -0.33 -9.90 -15.11
N LYS A 82 -0.73 -8.63 -14.95
CA LYS A 82 -1.29 -7.81 -16.03
C LYS A 82 -0.39 -6.63 -16.32
N ARG A 83 -0.28 -6.26 -17.60
CA ARG A 83 0.41 -5.03 -18.01
C ARG A 83 -0.28 -3.82 -17.37
N LEU A 84 0.50 -3.00 -16.68
CA LEU A 84 0.07 -1.76 -16.04
C LEU A 84 -0.27 -0.71 -17.10
N GLU A 85 -1.43 -0.08 -16.96
CA GLU A 85 -1.74 1.13 -17.71
C GLU A 85 -0.87 2.28 -17.19
N LYS A 86 -0.20 2.98 -18.11
CA LYS A 86 0.79 4.00 -17.74
C LYS A 86 0.21 5.10 -16.85
N SER A 87 -1.03 5.53 -17.09
CA SER A 87 -1.74 6.60 -16.37
C SER A 87 -2.11 6.23 -14.92
N ASN A 88 -1.93 4.96 -14.56
CA ASN A 88 -2.48 4.36 -13.36
C ASN A 88 -1.36 3.82 -12.48
N TRP A 89 -0.14 4.35 -12.50
CA TRP A 89 0.92 3.79 -11.66
C TRP A 89 0.78 4.18 -10.19
N LEU A 90 1.07 5.44 -9.84
CA LEU A 90 0.89 5.98 -8.50
C LEU A 90 -0.52 6.54 -8.35
N THR A 91 -1.17 6.25 -7.23
CA THR A 91 -2.58 6.58 -6.99
C THR A 91 -2.72 7.66 -5.94
N LEU A 92 -3.71 8.53 -6.13
CA LEU A 92 -4.19 9.49 -5.13
C LEU A 92 -5.68 9.23 -4.94
N ASP A 93 -6.10 9.17 -3.70
CA ASP A 93 -7.50 9.04 -3.31
C ASP A 93 -7.82 9.97 -2.13
N ALA A 94 -9.08 9.96 -1.70
CA ALA A 94 -9.56 10.80 -0.59
C ALA A 94 -8.81 10.57 0.74
N HIS A 95 -8.03 9.50 0.88
CA HIS A 95 -7.26 9.18 2.07
C HIS A 95 -5.81 9.69 2.02
N TYR A 96 -5.36 10.30 0.92
CA TYR A 96 -3.99 10.81 0.75
C TYR A 96 -3.47 11.54 1.99
N THR A 97 -4.15 12.60 2.43
CA THR A 97 -3.70 13.42 3.57
C THR A 97 -3.57 12.60 4.86
N SER A 98 -4.55 11.75 5.15
CA SER A 98 -4.56 10.94 6.38
C SER A 98 -3.46 9.87 6.38
N GLU A 99 -3.22 9.22 5.25
CA GLU A 99 -2.15 8.25 5.11
C GLU A 99 -0.76 8.93 5.11
N HIS A 100 -0.65 10.10 4.48
CA HIS A 100 0.56 10.90 4.47
C HIS A 100 1.01 11.29 5.87
N GLN A 101 0.07 11.67 6.75
CA GLN A 101 0.37 11.96 8.16
C GLN A 101 0.93 10.75 8.91
N VAL A 102 0.36 9.56 8.70
CA VAL A 102 0.86 8.31 9.31
C VAL A 102 2.26 7.97 8.75
N ARG A 103 2.44 8.12 7.44
CA ARG A 103 3.72 7.93 6.75
C ARG A 103 4.81 8.84 7.31
N ASN A 104 4.53 10.13 7.43
CA ASN A 104 5.45 11.11 8.00
C ASN A 104 5.77 10.82 9.48
N TYR A 105 4.78 10.36 10.25
CA TYR A 105 5.02 9.93 11.62
C TYR A 105 5.99 8.75 11.68
N LEU A 106 5.71 7.68 10.93
CA LEU A 106 6.53 6.47 10.90
C LEU A 106 7.97 6.75 10.44
N LEU A 107 8.14 7.56 9.40
CA LEU A 107 9.46 7.99 8.93
C LEU A 107 10.21 8.77 10.01
N ARG A 108 9.52 9.59 10.81
CA ARG A 108 10.15 10.35 11.89
C ARG A 108 10.49 9.50 13.12
N THR A 109 9.61 8.59 13.53
CA THR A 109 9.73 7.90 14.82
C THR A 109 10.21 6.47 14.73
N SER A 110 10.25 5.90 13.53
CA SER A 110 10.60 4.50 13.29
C SER A 110 11.41 4.33 12.02
N HIS A 111 12.16 5.37 11.62
CA HIS A 111 12.96 5.43 10.39
C HIS A 111 13.67 4.11 10.01
N PRO A 112 14.55 3.52 10.86
CA PRO A 112 15.27 2.29 10.50
C PRO A 112 14.37 1.06 10.34
N ASN A 113 13.12 1.13 10.80
CA ASN A 113 12.15 0.04 10.72
C ASN A 113 11.30 0.09 9.45
N VAL A 114 11.19 1.27 8.83
CA VAL A 114 10.26 1.50 7.70
C VAL A 114 10.97 1.91 6.44
N ILE A 115 12.23 2.36 6.53
CA ILE A 115 13.04 2.64 5.36
C ILE A 115 14.49 2.22 5.57
N GLN A 116 15.05 1.51 4.59
CA GLN A 116 16.46 1.14 4.55
C GLN A 116 16.96 1.14 3.10
N CYS A 117 18.15 1.70 2.90
CA CYS A 117 18.87 1.65 1.63
C CYS A 117 20.26 1.07 1.91
N LEU A 118 20.57 -0.08 1.31
CA LEU A 118 21.88 -0.70 1.43
C LEU A 118 22.90 -0.01 0.51
N PRO A 119 24.20 -0.04 0.86
CA PRO A 119 25.24 0.55 0.01
C PRO A 119 25.20 0.02 -1.43
N GLY A 120 25.32 0.92 -2.40
CA GLY A 120 25.24 0.60 -3.82
C GLY A 120 23.83 0.72 -4.42
N SER A 121 22.81 1.00 -3.62
CA SER A 121 21.43 1.21 -4.08
C SER A 121 21.12 2.67 -4.47
N GLU A 122 22.04 3.60 -4.24
CA GLU A 122 21.81 5.05 -4.31
C GLU A 122 21.33 5.48 -5.70
N ALA A 123 22.02 5.03 -6.76
CA ALA A 123 21.66 5.34 -8.14
C ALA A 123 20.24 4.87 -8.49
N ALA A 124 19.83 3.71 -7.99
CA ALA A 124 18.49 3.18 -8.21
C ALA A 124 17.45 3.98 -7.43
N CYS A 125 17.74 4.38 -6.19
CA CYS A 125 16.85 5.25 -5.41
C CYS A 125 16.63 6.62 -6.06
N HIS A 126 17.68 7.25 -6.62
CA HIS A 126 17.53 8.50 -7.38
C HIS A 126 16.71 8.31 -8.66
N GLU A 127 16.90 7.18 -9.36
CA GLU A 127 16.10 6.86 -10.54
C GLU A 127 14.63 6.66 -10.18
N VAL A 128 14.33 5.95 -9.08
CA VAL A 128 12.96 5.80 -8.55
C VAL A 128 12.33 7.16 -8.28
N LEU A 129 13.04 8.06 -7.59
CA LEU A 129 12.54 9.42 -7.33
C LEU A 129 12.26 10.18 -8.63
N SER A 130 13.19 10.15 -9.59
CA SER A 130 13.01 10.82 -10.88
C SER A 130 11.74 10.34 -11.59
N ILE A 131 11.54 9.02 -11.66
CA ILE A 131 10.38 8.42 -12.33
C ILE A 131 9.09 8.76 -11.58
N ALA A 132 9.09 8.73 -10.24
CA ALA A 132 7.94 9.09 -9.42
C ALA A 132 7.55 10.58 -9.60
N VAL A 133 8.54 11.48 -9.56
CA VAL A 133 8.35 12.92 -9.81
C VAL A 133 7.77 13.15 -11.20
N ASP A 134 8.39 12.61 -12.25
CA ASP A 134 7.93 12.75 -13.64
C ASP A 134 6.48 12.26 -13.79
N PHE A 135 6.14 11.14 -13.15
CA PHE A 135 4.77 10.61 -13.16
C PHE A 135 3.80 11.56 -12.46
N LEU A 136 4.12 12.01 -11.23
CA LEU A 136 3.22 12.82 -10.42
C LEU A 136 2.94 14.19 -11.05
N ILE A 137 3.97 14.90 -11.54
CA ILE A 137 3.77 16.22 -12.17
C ILE A 137 3.03 16.11 -13.51
N THR A 138 3.17 14.98 -14.22
CA THR A 138 2.46 14.76 -15.48
C THR A 138 0.99 14.36 -15.23
N ARG A 139 0.76 13.51 -14.22
CA ARG A 139 -0.56 12.90 -13.97
C ARG A 139 -1.46 13.75 -13.07
N PHE A 140 -0.87 14.51 -12.16
CA PHE A 140 -1.54 15.32 -11.14
C PHE A 140 -0.91 16.74 -11.07
N PRO A 141 -0.90 17.49 -12.18
CA PRO A 141 -0.22 18.80 -12.27
C PRO A 141 -0.77 19.84 -11.29
N ASP A 142 -2.04 19.73 -10.90
CA ASP A 142 -2.67 20.63 -9.92
C ASP A 142 -2.24 20.35 -8.47
N HIS A 143 -1.61 19.21 -8.23
CA HIS A 143 -1.18 18.76 -6.90
C HIS A 143 0.34 18.74 -6.75
N PHE A 144 1.07 18.54 -7.85
CA PHE A 144 2.52 18.47 -7.84
C PHE A 144 3.12 19.35 -8.93
N THR A 145 3.97 20.30 -8.52
CA THR A 145 4.72 21.15 -9.44
C THR A 145 6.21 20.99 -9.23
N MET A 146 6.97 21.21 -10.31
CA MET A 146 8.43 21.14 -10.30
C MET A 146 9.01 22.50 -10.67
N GLU A 147 9.84 23.07 -9.81
CA GLU A 147 10.55 24.33 -10.03
C GLU A 147 12.06 24.11 -9.85
N GLY A 148 12.80 24.15 -10.96
CA GLY A 148 14.23 23.87 -10.95
C GLY A 148 14.53 22.45 -10.45
N LYS A 149 15.08 22.32 -9.25
CA LYS A 149 15.36 21.03 -8.58
C LYS A 149 14.39 20.73 -7.44
N THR A 150 13.33 21.50 -7.28
CA THR A 150 12.40 21.35 -6.15
C THR A 150 11.05 20.89 -6.64
N ILE A 151 10.57 19.76 -6.11
CA ILE A 151 9.17 19.36 -6.25
C ILE A 151 8.37 19.90 -5.07
N THR A 152 7.21 20.47 -5.35
CA THR A 152 6.24 20.93 -4.35
C THR A 152 5.01 20.04 -4.40
N ASN A 153 4.63 19.51 -3.24
CA ASN A 153 3.37 18.81 -3.00
C ASN A 153 2.38 19.78 -2.37
N HIS A 154 1.41 20.26 -3.17
CA HIS A 154 0.43 21.25 -2.75
C HIS A 154 -0.62 20.70 -1.79
N ILE A 155 -0.82 19.37 -1.76
CA ILE A 155 -1.78 18.72 -0.86
C ILE A 155 -1.25 18.75 0.58
N ALA A 156 0.04 18.44 0.75
CA ALA A 156 0.69 18.41 2.06
C ALA A 156 1.41 19.72 2.43
N ASN A 157 1.50 20.68 1.51
CA ASN A 157 2.28 21.90 1.64
C ASN A 157 3.76 21.62 2.01
N GLU A 158 4.37 20.68 1.29
CA GLU A 158 5.77 20.27 1.49
C GLU A 158 6.56 20.45 0.19
N SER A 159 7.87 20.65 0.30
CA SER A 159 8.76 20.75 -0.86
C SER A 159 10.05 19.97 -0.62
N PHE A 160 10.54 19.31 -1.66
CA PHE A 160 11.69 18.42 -1.58
C PHE A 160 12.66 18.65 -2.73
N LEU A 161 13.95 18.53 -2.43
CA LEU A 161 14.99 18.52 -3.45
C LEU A 161 14.92 17.22 -4.26
N VAL A 162 15.05 17.32 -5.58
CA VAL A 162 15.10 16.24 -6.55
C VAL A 162 16.38 16.35 -7.35
N GLY A 163 16.92 15.20 -7.76
CA GLY A 163 18.16 15.10 -8.53
C GLY A 163 19.32 14.55 -7.71
N PRO A 164 20.57 14.67 -8.21
CA PRO A 164 21.74 14.03 -7.61
C PRO A 164 22.06 14.50 -6.19
N ASP A 165 21.67 15.72 -5.85
CA ASP A 165 21.95 16.34 -4.55
C ASP A 165 20.89 16.00 -3.49
N CYS A 166 19.83 15.26 -3.86
CA CYS A 166 18.80 14.82 -2.92
C CYS A 166 19.41 13.79 -1.94
N PRO A 167 19.42 14.06 -0.62
CA PRO A 167 20.09 13.16 0.33
C PRO A 167 19.33 11.85 0.55
N ASN A 168 17.99 11.86 0.46
CA ASN A 168 17.13 10.72 0.82
C ASN A 168 16.10 10.43 -0.28
N PRO A 169 16.52 10.08 -1.51
CA PRO A 169 15.63 10.07 -2.66
C PRO A 169 14.46 9.07 -2.54
N LEU A 170 14.69 7.89 -1.93
CA LEU A 170 13.63 6.92 -1.72
C LEU A 170 12.60 7.38 -0.67
N GLU A 171 13.05 8.11 0.36
CA GLU A 171 12.14 8.70 1.35
C GLU A 171 11.28 9.79 0.71
N VAL A 172 11.88 10.65 -0.12
CA VAL A 172 11.14 11.68 -0.86
C VAL A 172 10.09 11.03 -1.77
N ALA A 173 10.45 9.98 -2.52
CA ALA A 173 9.50 9.24 -3.35
C ALA A 173 8.33 8.66 -2.51
N ALA A 174 8.64 8.10 -1.34
CA ALA A 174 7.62 7.65 -0.41
C ALA A 174 6.74 8.82 0.06
N ARG A 175 7.29 9.93 0.52
CA ARG A 175 6.49 11.08 1.00
C ARG A 175 5.59 11.68 -0.09
N LEU A 176 5.94 11.56 -1.36
CA LEU A 176 5.13 12.10 -2.45
C LEU A 176 3.93 11.22 -2.82
N ALA A 177 3.99 9.91 -2.58
CA ALA A 177 3.02 8.93 -3.07
C ALA A 177 2.38 8.10 -1.94
N MET A 178 1.31 7.37 -2.27
CA MET A 178 0.61 6.49 -1.32
C MET A 178 1.18 5.06 -1.28
N GLU A 179 2.04 4.74 -2.24
CA GLU A 179 2.69 3.44 -2.40
C GLU A 179 3.91 3.28 -1.50
N ASP A 180 4.17 2.06 -1.03
CA ASP A 180 5.48 1.64 -0.55
C ASP A 180 6.39 1.35 -1.76
N PHE A 181 7.69 1.66 -1.65
CA PHE A 181 8.67 1.53 -2.75
C PHE A 181 9.76 0.53 -2.40
N ASN A 182 10.05 -0.41 -3.30
CA ASN A 182 11.03 -1.45 -3.11
C ASN A 182 11.94 -1.59 -4.33
N VAL A 183 13.24 -1.68 -4.13
CA VAL A 183 14.24 -1.79 -5.18
C VAL A 183 14.93 -3.14 -5.06
N LEU A 184 14.79 -3.94 -6.10
CA LEU A 184 15.45 -5.23 -6.24
C LEU A 184 16.62 -5.08 -7.20
N MET A 185 17.82 -5.46 -6.79
CA MET A 185 18.99 -5.45 -7.66
C MET A 185 19.53 -6.85 -7.84
N LYS A 186 20.03 -7.13 -9.04
CA LYS A 186 20.65 -8.42 -9.35
C LYS A 186 22.05 -8.45 -8.74
N ASN A 187 22.27 -9.40 -7.83
CA ASN A 187 23.60 -9.71 -7.33
C ASN A 187 24.42 -10.37 -8.46
N THR A 188 25.61 -9.82 -8.73
CA THR A 188 26.45 -10.21 -9.86
C THR A 188 27.08 -11.60 -9.71
N GLU A 189 27.36 -12.02 -8.49
CA GLU A 189 27.99 -13.31 -8.19
C GLU A 189 26.98 -14.46 -8.25
N THR A 190 25.80 -14.27 -7.67
CA THR A 190 24.77 -15.31 -7.55
C THR A 190 23.73 -15.27 -8.66
N GLY A 191 23.64 -14.15 -9.39
CA GLY A 191 22.63 -13.90 -10.41
C GLY A 191 21.21 -13.69 -9.87
N LYS A 192 21.00 -13.71 -8.55
CA LYS A 192 19.69 -13.56 -7.90
C LYS A 192 19.35 -12.10 -7.65
N TYR A 193 18.05 -11.77 -7.61
CA TYR A 193 17.57 -10.44 -7.21
C TYR A 193 17.42 -10.36 -5.69
N HIS A 194 17.98 -9.30 -5.10
CA HIS A 194 17.94 -9.00 -3.67
C HIS A 194 17.26 -7.66 -3.41
N LEU A 195 16.52 -7.54 -2.31
CA LEU A 195 15.94 -6.28 -1.85
C LEU A 195 17.06 -5.37 -1.31
N GLN A 196 17.45 -4.37 -2.10
CA GLN A 196 18.58 -3.48 -1.78
C GLN A 196 18.15 -2.15 -1.19
N ALA A 197 16.95 -1.67 -1.53
CA ALA A 197 16.38 -0.51 -0.87
C ALA A 197 14.88 -0.67 -0.74
N SER A 198 14.30 -0.16 0.34
CA SER A 198 12.88 -0.27 0.59
C SER A 198 12.40 0.84 1.52
N ALA A 199 11.30 1.48 1.15
CA ALA A 199 10.42 2.25 2.01
C ALA A 199 9.12 1.44 2.16
N THR A 200 9.03 0.66 3.23
CA THR A 200 7.89 -0.20 3.57
C THR A 200 7.25 0.31 4.85
N LEU A 201 6.16 1.07 4.71
CA LEU A 201 5.48 1.70 5.83
C LEU A 201 4.24 0.94 6.27
N PHE A 202 3.60 0.23 5.33
CA PHE A 202 2.37 -0.49 5.58
C PHE A 202 2.49 -1.98 5.25
N PRO A 203 3.44 -2.75 5.83
CA PRO A 203 3.66 -4.15 5.47
C PRO A 203 2.51 -5.08 5.92
N ALA A 204 2.26 -6.14 5.14
CA ALA A 204 1.41 -7.26 5.56
C ALA A 204 2.20 -8.24 6.44
N GLY A 205 2.50 -7.82 7.67
CA GLY A 205 2.96 -8.70 8.75
C GLY A 205 4.40 -9.20 8.69
N TRP A 206 5.21 -8.70 7.76
CA TRP A 206 6.65 -8.86 7.81
C TRP A 206 7.32 -7.56 8.26
N LYS A 207 8.57 -7.66 8.72
CA LYS A 207 9.39 -6.52 9.13
C LYS A 207 10.50 -6.28 8.12
N LEU A 208 10.74 -5.03 7.75
CA LEU A 208 11.76 -4.67 6.76
C LEU A 208 13.14 -5.21 7.12
N GLN A 209 13.51 -5.11 8.39
CA GLN A 209 14.80 -5.52 8.94
C GLN A 209 15.08 -7.02 8.78
N GLU A 210 14.02 -7.83 8.65
CA GLU A 210 14.13 -9.28 8.46
C GLU A 210 14.26 -9.67 6.98
N ARG A 211 14.00 -8.73 6.06
CA ARG A 211 13.84 -8.98 4.61
C ARG A 211 14.82 -8.21 3.74
N ILE A 212 15.31 -7.05 4.20
CA ILE A 212 16.32 -6.26 3.51
C ILE A 212 17.58 -7.11 3.25
N GLY A 213 18.17 -6.97 2.07
CA GLY A 213 19.33 -7.75 1.62
C GLY A 213 19.02 -9.19 1.22
N THR A 214 17.79 -9.69 1.41
CA THR A 214 17.42 -11.08 1.07
C THR A 214 16.85 -11.20 -0.35
N THR A 215 16.75 -12.43 -0.85
CA THR A 215 16.22 -12.72 -2.20
C THR A 215 14.70 -12.63 -2.27
N MET A 216 14.13 -12.47 -3.47
CA MET A 216 12.68 -12.50 -3.70
C MET A 216 11.98 -13.73 -3.09
N ALA A 217 12.59 -14.92 -3.19
CA ALA A 217 12.03 -16.14 -2.59
C ALA A 217 11.89 -16.00 -1.06
N ASN A 218 12.85 -15.33 -0.43
CA ASN A 218 12.86 -15.09 1.00
C ASN A 218 12.00 -13.90 1.43
N LEU A 219 11.49 -13.07 0.50
CA LEU A 219 10.50 -12.03 0.84
C LEU A 219 9.13 -12.63 1.18
N HIS A 220 8.79 -13.79 0.59
CA HIS A 220 7.48 -14.43 0.72
C HIS A 220 7.37 -15.48 1.84
N GLY A 221 8.40 -15.62 2.70
CA GLY A 221 8.36 -16.57 3.82
C GLY A 221 7.22 -16.29 4.81
N PRO A 222 6.83 -17.26 5.66
CA PRO A 222 5.72 -17.13 6.59
C PRO A 222 5.88 -15.93 7.54
N VAL A 223 4.75 -15.29 7.86
CA VAL A 223 4.64 -14.11 8.72
C VAL A 223 4.40 -14.54 10.18
N PRO A 224 5.30 -14.24 11.13
CA PRO A 224 5.12 -14.65 12.52
C PRO A 224 4.08 -13.79 13.25
N GLY A 225 3.18 -14.45 13.99
CA GLY A 225 2.57 -13.93 15.22
C GLY A 225 1.74 -12.64 15.10
N TRP A 226 0.53 -12.75 14.57
CA TRP A 226 -0.51 -11.71 14.73
C TRP A 226 -1.47 -12.16 15.83
N LYS A 227 -1.56 -11.44 16.96
CA LYS A 227 -2.52 -11.79 18.04
C LYS A 227 -3.36 -10.64 18.57
N GLU A 228 -3.31 -9.44 17.97
CA GLU A 228 -4.08 -8.30 18.49
C GLU A 228 -4.98 -7.59 17.48
N LYS A 229 -6.24 -7.44 17.92
CA LYS A 229 -7.33 -6.52 17.55
C LYS A 229 -7.07 -5.56 16.38
N MET A 230 -7.23 -6.06 15.17
CA MET A 230 -7.56 -5.23 14.00
C MET A 230 -9.09 -5.24 13.78
N GLY A 231 -9.64 -4.12 13.30
CA GLY A 231 -11.05 -4.06 12.90
C GLY A 231 -11.30 -4.90 11.63
N GLY A 232 -12.48 -5.48 11.50
CA GLY A 232 -12.84 -6.33 10.36
C GLY A 232 -12.82 -5.61 9.03
N ALA A 233 -11.68 -5.67 8.34
CA ALA A 233 -11.45 -5.04 7.06
C ALA A 233 -10.63 -5.93 6.13
N VAL A 234 -11.04 -6.00 4.88
CA VAL A 234 -10.30 -6.59 3.75
C VAL A 234 -9.14 -5.70 3.41
N ARG A 235 -7.93 -6.24 3.56
CA ARG A 235 -6.72 -5.66 2.99
C ARG A 235 -6.53 -6.15 1.55
N ARG A 236 -6.38 -5.21 0.61
CA ARG A 236 -6.02 -5.45 -0.78
C ARG A 236 -4.72 -4.74 -1.10
N GLU A 237 -3.77 -5.42 -1.70
CA GLU A 237 -2.52 -4.81 -2.16
C GLU A 237 -2.47 -4.76 -3.66
N ARG A 238 -2.20 -3.58 -4.22
CA ARG A 238 -1.91 -3.40 -5.63
C ARG A 238 -0.41 -3.23 -5.79
N GLN A 239 0.17 -4.25 -6.38
CA GLN A 239 1.60 -4.46 -6.46
C GLN A 239 2.09 -4.23 -7.88
N THR A 240 3.03 -3.32 -8.15
CA THR A 240 3.53 -3.06 -9.51
C THR A 240 5.00 -3.40 -9.65
N PHE A 241 5.42 -4.08 -10.72
CA PHE A 241 6.84 -4.39 -10.99
C PHE A 241 7.31 -3.77 -12.29
N THR A 242 8.33 -2.91 -12.26
CA THR A 242 8.90 -2.24 -13.44
C THR A 242 10.42 -2.35 -13.42
N ARG A 243 11.04 -2.66 -14.56
CA ARG A 243 12.50 -2.55 -14.69
C ARG A 243 12.91 -1.10 -14.92
N LEU A 244 13.84 -0.61 -14.10
CA LEU A 244 14.44 0.70 -14.19
C LEU A 244 15.34 0.80 -15.43
N GLU A 245 15.21 1.87 -16.21
CA GLU A 245 15.84 2.01 -17.53
C GLU A 245 17.35 2.28 -17.41
N LYS A 246 17.78 3.10 -16.44
CA LYS A 246 19.18 3.51 -16.26
C LYS A 246 19.98 2.49 -15.46
N THR A 247 19.46 2.06 -14.32
CA THR A 247 20.15 1.13 -13.42
C THR A 247 19.91 -0.34 -13.72
N GLY A 248 18.85 -0.66 -14.47
CA GLY A 248 18.45 -2.04 -14.76
C GLY A 248 17.89 -2.81 -13.55
N ALA A 249 17.79 -2.17 -12.38
CA ALA A 249 17.15 -2.71 -11.18
C ALA A 249 15.65 -2.90 -11.41
N VAL A 250 14.98 -3.65 -10.54
CA VAL A 250 13.52 -3.82 -10.58
C VAL A 250 12.90 -3.02 -9.45
N LEU A 251 12.08 -2.05 -9.82
CA LEU A 251 11.20 -1.32 -8.91
C LEU A 251 9.93 -2.13 -8.70
N PHE A 252 9.61 -2.36 -7.44
CA PHE A 252 8.36 -2.95 -7.01
C PHE A 252 7.63 -1.98 -6.07
N THR A 253 6.42 -1.54 -6.42
CA THR A 253 5.61 -0.67 -5.54
C THR A 253 4.40 -1.41 -4.99
N VAL A 254 3.97 -1.03 -3.78
CA VAL A 254 2.80 -1.63 -3.12
C VAL A 254 1.86 -0.52 -2.65
N ARG A 255 0.70 -0.39 -3.30
CA ARG A 255 -0.40 0.40 -2.76
C ARG A 255 -1.28 -0.50 -1.89
N THR A 256 -1.43 -0.15 -0.63
CA THR A 256 -2.27 -0.89 0.32
C THR A 256 -3.63 -0.23 0.44
N TYR A 257 -4.70 -1.02 0.35
CA TYR A 257 -6.06 -0.58 0.57
C TYR A 257 -6.68 -1.38 1.71
N MET A 258 -7.43 -0.70 2.56
CA MET A 258 -8.14 -1.30 3.69
C MET A 258 -9.62 -0.95 3.54
N GLN A 259 -10.48 -1.95 3.35
CA GLN A 259 -11.92 -1.78 3.21
C GLN A 259 -12.63 -2.55 4.32
N PRO A 260 -13.43 -1.92 5.19
CA PRO A 260 -14.23 -2.62 6.18
C PRO A 260 -15.12 -3.71 5.55
N LEU A 261 -15.25 -4.86 6.21
CA LEU A 261 -16.11 -5.96 5.76
C LEU A 261 -17.60 -5.55 5.71
N GLU A 262 -17.98 -4.62 6.57
CA GLU A 262 -19.33 -4.05 6.62
C GLU A 262 -19.65 -3.28 5.33
N ASP A 263 -18.65 -2.61 4.76
CA ASP A 263 -18.77 -1.77 3.55
C ASP A 263 -18.63 -2.57 2.24
N LEU A 264 -18.53 -3.90 2.30
CA LEU A 264 -18.57 -4.73 1.11
C LEU A 264 -20.01 -4.85 0.61
N GLU A 265 -20.18 -4.75 -0.71
CA GLU A 265 -21.40 -5.15 -1.39
C GLU A 265 -21.64 -6.66 -1.23
N ASP A 266 -22.90 -7.09 -1.22
CA ASP A 266 -23.25 -8.49 -0.93
C ASP A 266 -22.64 -9.48 -1.93
N GLU A 267 -22.53 -9.09 -3.20
CA GLU A 267 -21.89 -9.91 -4.24
C GLU A 267 -20.38 -10.10 -3.97
N GLU A 268 -19.68 -9.03 -3.59
CA GLU A 268 -18.26 -9.11 -3.25
C GLU A 268 -18.02 -9.88 -1.95
N ALA A 269 -18.89 -9.68 -0.97
CA ALA A 269 -18.86 -10.40 0.29
C ALA A 269 -19.08 -11.91 0.07
N ALA A 270 -20.05 -12.31 -0.75
CA ALA A 270 -20.28 -13.70 -1.10
C ALA A 270 -19.07 -14.33 -1.81
N ALA A 271 -18.45 -13.59 -2.74
CA ALA A 271 -17.23 -14.04 -3.42
C ALA A 271 -16.04 -14.19 -2.46
N LEU A 272 -15.86 -13.27 -1.51
CA LEU A 272 -14.85 -13.36 -0.46
C LEU A 272 -15.05 -14.61 0.40
N ILE A 273 -16.29 -14.87 0.84
CA ILE A 273 -16.63 -16.06 1.63
C ILE A 273 -16.27 -17.33 0.89
N HIS A 274 -16.67 -17.42 -0.38
CA HIS A 274 -16.36 -18.58 -1.21
C HIS A 274 -14.85 -18.79 -1.36
N GLN A 275 -14.08 -17.73 -1.60
CA GLN A 275 -12.62 -17.81 -1.71
C GLN A 275 -11.97 -18.28 -0.41
N VAL A 276 -12.33 -17.65 0.72
CA VAL A 276 -11.73 -17.92 2.03
C VAL A 276 -12.05 -19.34 2.50
N ARG A 277 -13.31 -19.77 2.38
CA ARG A 277 -13.70 -21.16 2.70
C ARG A 277 -13.02 -22.17 1.77
N GLY A 278 -12.70 -21.78 0.54
CA GLY A 278 -11.99 -22.61 -0.45
C GLY A 278 -10.44 -22.61 -0.34
N TRP A 279 -9.85 -21.99 0.69
CA TRP A 279 -8.41 -22.09 0.93
C TRP A 279 -8.01 -23.45 1.50
N GLU A 280 -6.92 -23.98 0.96
CA GLU A 280 -6.21 -25.14 1.52
C GLU A 280 -5.58 -24.78 2.87
N GLU A 281 -5.33 -25.79 3.72
CA GLU A 281 -4.88 -25.59 5.09
C GLU A 281 -3.57 -24.79 5.18
N GLU A 282 -2.62 -25.05 4.28
CA GLU A 282 -1.35 -24.31 4.22
C GLU A 282 -1.58 -22.80 4.00
N ILE A 283 -2.51 -22.44 3.10
CA ILE A 283 -2.87 -21.05 2.83
C ILE A 283 -3.60 -20.44 4.03
N ARG A 284 -4.48 -21.18 4.70
CA ARG A 284 -5.17 -20.71 5.90
C ARG A 284 -4.16 -20.37 7.01
N VAL A 285 -3.22 -21.26 7.28
CA VAL A 285 -2.14 -21.03 8.26
C VAL A 285 -1.28 -19.85 7.85
N TYR A 286 -0.83 -19.81 6.59
CA TYR A 286 -0.02 -18.71 6.07
C TYR A 286 -0.72 -17.35 6.19
N LYS A 287 -2.04 -17.32 6.00
CA LYS A 287 -2.89 -16.14 6.12
C LYS A 287 -3.41 -15.90 7.53
N GLY A 288 -2.94 -16.64 8.54
CA GLY A 288 -3.28 -16.42 9.96
C GLY A 288 -4.73 -16.73 10.32
N TRP A 289 -5.34 -17.73 9.68
CA TRP A 289 -6.73 -18.15 9.92
C TRP A 289 -7.03 -18.45 11.39
N ASP A 290 -6.05 -18.99 12.12
CA ASP A 290 -6.13 -19.25 13.57
C ASP A 290 -6.39 -17.99 14.41
N VAL A 291 -6.04 -16.82 13.88
CA VAL A 291 -6.19 -15.53 14.56
C VAL A 291 -7.57 -14.93 14.32
N TRP A 292 -8.13 -15.07 13.12
CA TRP A 292 -9.29 -14.29 12.69
C TRP A 292 -10.44 -15.10 12.07
N GLY A 293 -10.22 -16.36 11.72
CA GLY A 293 -11.19 -17.21 11.02
C GLY A 293 -12.51 -17.38 11.76
N GLY A 294 -12.48 -17.56 13.08
CA GLY A 294 -13.70 -17.67 13.88
C GLY A 294 -14.58 -16.41 13.84
N ALA A 295 -13.96 -15.23 13.85
CA ALA A 295 -14.70 -13.96 13.77
C ALA A 295 -15.21 -13.68 12.35
N PHE A 296 -14.49 -14.16 11.32
CA PHE A 296 -14.96 -14.13 9.94
C PHE A 296 -16.21 -15.00 9.75
N GLU A 297 -16.22 -16.22 10.28
CA GLU A 297 -17.41 -17.09 10.22
C GLU A 297 -18.61 -16.49 10.98
N GLU A 298 -18.38 -15.86 12.15
CA GLU A 298 -19.45 -15.14 12.88
C GLU A 298 -20.01 -13.96 12.06
N TRP A 299 -19.15 -13.24 11.31
CA TRP A 299 -19.60 -12.20 10.39
C TRP A 299 -20.42 -12.78 9.23
N CYS A 300 -19.99 -13.91 8.64
CA CYS A 300 -20.73 -14.60 7.58
C CYS A 300 -22.13 -14.99 8.04
N GLU A 301 -22.24 -15.63 9.20
CA GLU A 301 -23.51 -16.07 9.78
C GLU A 301 -24.43 -14.88 10.04
N LYS A 302 -23.91 -13.77 10.59
CA LYS A 302 -24.72 -12.56 10.84
C LYS A 302 -25.20 -11.89 9.56
N ARG A 303 -24.38 -11.85 8.51
CA ARG A 303 -24.68 -11.14 7.27
C ARG A 303 -25.57 -11.97 6.33
N PHE A 304 -25.36 -13.28 6.27
CA PHE A 304 -25.99 -14.16 5.28
C PHE A 304 -26.77 -15.35 5.87
N GLY A 305 -26.73 -15.58 7.18
CA GLY A 305 -27.41 -16.70 7.85
C GLY A 305 -26.86 -18.08 7.46
N ARG A 306 -25.57 -18.17 7.12
CA ARG A 306 -24.84 -19.39 6.68
C ARG A 306 -23.34 -19.31 6.98
#